data_AF-A0A0T6B4B4-F1
#
_entry.id   AF-A0A0T6B4B4-F1
#
_cell.length_a   1.000
_cell.length_b   1.000
_cell.length_c   1.000
_cell.angle_alpha   90.00
_cell.angle_beta   90.00
_cell.angle_gamma   90.00
#
_symmetry.space_group_name_H-M   'P 1'
#
loop_
_entity.id
_entity.type
_entity.pdbx_description
1 polymer ?
#
loop_
_entity_poly.entity_id
_entity_poly.type
_entity_poly.pdbx_seq_one_letter_code
_entity_poly.pdbx_strand_id
1 'polypeptide(L)'
;LIGMKWILRGREHLEKNESFIIVSNHQSSLDILGMFDIWSIMDKCTVVAKKELFYAWPFGLAAWLCGLIFIDRMNLEKARKTMEEAAESIKTKQTKLWIFPEA
;
A
#
# COMPACT_ATOMS: atom_id res chain seq x y z
N LEU A 1 -17.60 -0.73 16.30
CA LEU A 1 -17.85 0.72 16.43
C LEU A 1 -18.54 1.35 15.20
N ILE A 2 -18.33 0.87 13.96
CA ILE A 2 -18.96 1.50 12.76
C ILE A 2 -19.94 0.56 12.01
N GLY A 3 -20.04 -0.73 12.38
CA GLY A 3 -20.99 -1.66 11.73
C GLY A 3 -20.73 -1.92 10.24
N MET A 4 -19.55 -1.52 9.72
CA MET A 4 -19.16 -1.75 8.33
C MET A 4 -18.85 -3.22 8.09
N LYS A 5 -19.26 -3.70 6.92
CA LYS A 5 -18.94 -5.04 6.41
C LYS A 5 -18.23 -4.91 5.07
N TRP A 6 -17.01 -5.44 4.99
CA TRP A 6 -16.26 -5.53 3.75
C TRP A 6 -16.70 -6.78 2.97
N ILE A 7 -16.80 -6.66 1.65
CA ILE A 7 -17.10 -7.79 0.76
C ILE A 7 -15.94 -7.89 -0.23
N LEU A 8 -15.07 -8.87 -0.02
CA LEU A 8 -14.03 -9.20 -0.97
C LEU A 8 -14.59 -10.09 -2.08
N ARG A 9 -14.35 -9.70 -3.33
CA ARG A 9 -14.63 -10.51 -4.53
C ARG A 9 -13.31 -10.76 -5.25
N GLY A 10 -13.16 -11.92 -5.88
CA GLY A 10 -11.93 -12.27 -6.59
C GLY A 10 -10.74 -12.56 -5.68
N ARG A 11 -11.01 -13.13 -4.50
CA ARG A 11 -10.02 -13.43 -3.44
C ARG A 11 -8.85 -14.28 -3.95
N GLU A 12 -9.12 -15.19 -4.87
CA GLU A 12 -8.17 -16.07 -5.53
C GLU A 12 -7.04 -15.33 -6.28
N HIS A 13 -7.26 -14.07 -6.67
CA HIS A 13 -6.21 -13.25 -7.27
C HIS A 13 -5.23 -12.72 -6.24
N LEU A 14 -5.69 -12.47 -5.01
CA LEU A 14 -4.89 -11.88 -3.93
C LEU A 14 -4.11 -12.92 -3.13
N GLU A 15 -4.61 -14.15 -3.04
CA GLU A 15 -3.97 -15.25 -2.29
C GLU A 15 -2.74 -15.85 -3.00
N LYS A 16 -2.45 -15.43 -4.23
CA LYS A 16 -1.28 -15.92 -4.97
C LYS A 16 0.00 -15.53 -4.26
N ASN A 17 0.91 -16.50 -4.11
CA ASN A 17 2.24 -16.28 -3.56
C ASN A 17 3.20 -15.77 -4.66
N GLU A 18 2.81 -14.68 -5.31
CA GLU A 18 3.53 -14.05 -6.43
C GLU A 18 3.61 -12.54 -6.18
N SER A 19 4.63 -11.89 -6.76
CA SER A 19 4.73 -10.43 -6.75
C SER A 19 3.82 -9.82 -7.79
N PHE A 20 2.95 -8.90 -7.38
CA PHE A 20 2.12 -8.10 -8.28
C PHE A 20 1.85 -6.71 -7.69
N ILE A 21 1.35 -5.83 -8.56
CA ILE A 21 0.97 -4.46 -8.20
C ILE A 21 -0.56 -4.38 -8.15
N ILE A 22 -1.09 -3.92 -7.03
CA ILE A 22 -2.50 -3.63 -6.81
C ILE A 22 -2.68 -2.14 -7.05
N VAL A 23 -3.55 -1.79 -7.99
CA VAL A 23 -3.89 -0.41 -8.29
C VAL A 23 -5.32 -0.16 -7.84
N SER A 24 -5.51 0.79 -6.93
CA SER A 24 -6.83 1.17 -6.42
C SER A 24 -7.00 2.68 -6.48
N ASN A 25 -8.24 3.12 -6.67
CA ASN A 25 -8.60 4.53 -6.48
C ASN A 25 -8.62 4.86 -4.97
N HIS A 26 -8.43 6.13 -4.61
CA HIS A 26 -8.47 6.57 -3.22
C HIS A 26 -9.71 7.44 -2.99
N GLN A 27 -10.71 6.90 -2.31
CA GLN A 27 -11.96 7.62 -2.06
C GLN A 27 -12.01 8.25 -0.67
N SER A 28 -11.42 7.60 0.33
CA SER A 28 -11.46 8.13 1.70
C SER A 28 -10.44 7.46 2.62
N SER A 29 -10.28 8.00 3.83
CA SER A 29 -9.52 7.34 4.89
C SER A 29 -10.08 5.97 5.30
N LEU A 30 -11.34 5.66 4.99
CA LEU A 30 -11.94 4.34 5.23
C LEU A 30 -11.30 3.25 4.38
N ASP A 31 -10.66 3.60 3.26
CA ASP A 31 -9.94 2.66 2.41
C ASP A 31 -8.86 1.91 3.21
N ILE A 32 -8.24 2.58 4.19
CA ILE A 32 -7.25 2.00 5.09
C ILE A 32 -7.87 0.89 5.96
N LEU A 33 -9.10 1.06 6.44
CA LEU A 33 -9.78 0.05 7.24
C LEU A 33 -10.12 -1.21 6.42
N GLY A 34 -10.53 -1.04 5.17
CA GLY A 34 -10.75 -2.16 4.25
C GLY A 34 -9.44 -2.85 3.88
N MET A 35 -8.37 -2.06 3.70
CA MET A 35 -7.04 -2.57 3.43
C MET A 35 -6.52 -3.43 4.59
N PHE A 36 -6.77 -3.06 5.85
CA PHE A 36 -6.43 -3.88 7.02
C PHE A 36 -7.17 -5.22 7.05
N ASP A 37 -8.45 -5.25 6.66
CA ASP A 37 -9.25 -6.48 6.58
C ASP A 37 -8.68 -7.44 5.51
N ILE A 38 -8.33 -6.88 4.35
CA ILE A 38 -7.76 -7.63 3.22
C ILE A 38 -6.28 -7.98 3.44
N TRP A 39 -5.56 -7.27 4.31
CA TRP A 39 -4.12 -7.43 4.54
C TRP A 39 -3.74 -8.87 4.90
N SER A 40 -4.57 -9.51 5.73
CA SER A 40 -4.37 -10.90 6.16
C SER A 40 -4.42 -11.92 5.02
N ILE A 41 -5.09 -11.58 3.92
CA ILE A 41 -5.27 -12.44 2.74
C ILE A 41 -4.10 -12.27 1.78
N MET A 42 -3.58 -11.05 1.64
CA MET A 42 -2.55 -10.75 0.67
C MET A 42 -1.22 -11.41 1.04
N ASP A 43 -0.83 -11.47 2.32
CA ASP A 43 0.49 -11.90 2.78
C ASP A 43 1.67 -11.16 2.09
N LYS A 44 2.62 -10.65 2.88
CA LYS A 44 3.79 -9.89 2.37
C LYS A 44 3.41 -8.72 1.44
N CYS A 45 2.48 -7.87 1.86
CA CYS A 45 2.09 -6.67 1.13
C CYS A 45 2.78 -5.42 1.71
N THR A 46 3.12 -4.47 0.83
CA THR A 46 3.49 -3.09 1.20
C THR A 46 2.63 -2.10 0.43
N VAL A 47 2.58 -0.84 0.88
CA VAL A 47 1.75 0.23 0.32
C VAL A 47 2.60 1.45 0.03
N VAL A 48 2.32 2.12 -1.08
CA VAL A 48 2.85 3.44 -1.39
C VAL A 48 1.95 4.51 -0.77
N ALA A 49 2.52 5.34 0.11
CA ALA A 49 1.84 6.39 0.83
C ALA A 49 2.47 7.77 0.57
N LYS A 50 1.69 8.83 0.80
CA LYS A 50 2.14 10.22 0.77
C LYS A 50 3.23 10.49 1.81
N LYS A 51 4.31 11.17 1.43
CA LYS A 51 5.40 11.56 2.34
C LYS A 51 4.90 12.35 3.56
N GLU A 52 3.84 13.13 3.43
CA GLU A 52 3.23 13.88 4.52
C GLU A 52 2.72 12.97 5.64
N LEU A 53 2.24 11.76 5.31
CA LEU A 53 1.76 10.78 6.29
C LEU A 53 2.88 10.23 7.19
N PHE A 54 4.13 10.29 6.76
CA PHE A 54 5.27 9.90 7.58
C PHE A 54 5.39 10.80 8.84
N TYR A 55 5.01 12.07 8.73
CA TYR A 55 5.11 13.04 9.82
C TYR A 55 3.92 13.00 10.79
N ALA A 56 2.88 12.21 10.48
CA ALA A 56 1.75 12.02 11.37
C ALA A 56 2.13 11.09 12.54
N TRP A 57 2.75 11.64 13.59
CA TRP A 57 3.11 10.87 14.77
C TRP A 57 1.88 10.42 15.57
N PRO A 58 1.78 9.17 16.05
CA PRO A 58 2.77 8.06 15.94
C PRO A 58 2.58 7.17 14.70
N PHE A 59 1.52 7.38 13.93
CA PHE A 59 1.14 6.54 12.79
C PHE A 59 2.24 6.41 11.74
N GLY A 60 2.85 7.51 11.32
CA GLY A 60 3.84 7.54 10.24
C GLY A 60 5.09 6.70 10.54
N LEU A 61 5.59 6.73 11.79
CA LEU A 61 6.69 5.87 12.21
C LEU A 61 6.28 4.40 12.21
N ALA A 62 5.11 4.07 12.77
CA ALA A 62 4.62 2.69 12.79
C ALA A 62 4.44 2.14 11.37
N ALA A 63 3.87 2.94 10.46
CA ALA A 63 3.72 2.62 9.05
C ALA A 63 5.08 2.36 8.39
N TRP A 64 6.08 3.21 8.63
CA TRP A 64 7.43 3.02 8.12
C TRP A 64 8.08 1.73 8.60
N LEU A 65 7.95 1.42 9.91
CA LEU A 65 8.45 0.17 10.48
C LEU A 65 7.73 -1.07 9.92
N CYS A 66 6.47 -0.94 9.53
CA CYS A 66 5.72 -1.98 8.82
C CYS A 66 6.09 -2.12 7.33
N GLY A 67 7.03 -1.31 6.84
CA GLY A 67 7.55 -1.41 5.47
C GLY A 67 6.78 -0.58 4.43
N LEU A 68 5.96 0.40 4.84
CA LEU A 68 5.31 1.33 3.90
C LEU A 68 6.35 2.20 3.19
N ILE A 69 6.10 2.44 1.90
CA ILE A 69 6.98 3.24 1.03
C ILE A 69 6.38 4.64 0.91
N PHE A 70 7.12 5.65 1.35
CA PHE A 70 6.68 7.04 1.30
C PHE A 70 7.21 7.74 0.06
N ILE A 71 6.33 8.35 -0.73
CA ILE A 71 6.70 9.07 -1.97
C ILE A 71 6.39 10.56 -1.87
N ASP A 72 7.28 11.36 -2.47
CA ASP A 72 7.15 12.80 -2.59
C ASP A 72 6.64 13.16 -3.98
N ARG A 73 5.32 13.27 -4.14
CA ARG A 73 4.69 13.50 -5.46
C ARG A 73 4.92 14.91 -6.01
N MET A 74 5.32 15.86 -5.16
CA MET A 74 5.69 17.21 -5.60
C MET A 74 7.02 17.20 -6.36
N ASN A 75 7.86 16.18 -6.15
CA ASN A 75 9.09 15.96 -6.89
C ASN A 75 8.97 14.70 -7.76
N LEU A 76 8.51 14.90 -9.01
CA LEU A 76 8.32 13.83 -10.00
C LEU A 76 9.55 12.94 -10.21
N GLU A 77 10.75 13.52 -10.25
CA GLU A 77 11.99 12.77 -10.44
C GLU A 77 12.24 11.81 -9.27
N LYS A 78 12.10 12.34 -8.05
CA LYS A 78 12.25 11.55 -6.81
C LYS A 78 11.17 10.48 -6.69
N ALA A 79 9.92 10.83 -6.99
CA ALA A 79 8.81 9.88 -6.98
C ALA A 79 9.06 8.74 -7.97
N ARG A 80 9.51 9.04 -9.20
CA ARG A 80 9.82 8.01 -10.20
C ARG A 80 10.93 7.08 -9.71
N LYS A 81 12.02 7.63 -9.17
CA LYS A 81 13.13 6.85 -8.63
C LYS A 81 12.67 5.92 -7.50
N THR A 82 11.90 6.44 -6.53
CA THR A 82 11.38 5.61 -5.43
C THR A 82 10.41 4.52 -5.93
N MET A 83 9.61 4.80 -6.95
CA MET A 83 8.73 3.81 -7.57
C MET A 83 9.52 2.72 -8.30
N GLU A 84 10.64 3.06 -8.96
CA GLU A 84 11.54 2.10 -9.58
C GLU A 84 12.20 1.19 -8.54
N GLU A 85 12.74 1.77 -7.47
CA GLU A 85 13.30 1.03 -6.34
C GLU A 85 12.25 0.12 -5.69
N ALA A 86 11.02 0.61 -5.52
CA ALA A 86 9.90 -0.20 -5.02
C ALA A 86 9.58 -1.38 -5.95
N ALA A 87 9.54 -1.14 -7.28
CA ALA A 87 9.27 -2.15 -8.29
C ALA A 87 10.36 -3.24 -8.33
N GLU A 88 11.63 -2.89 -8.13
CA GLU A 88 12.72 -3.85 -7.99
C GLU A 88 12.65 -4.61 -6.67
N SER A 89 12.33 -3.92 -5.56
CA SER A 89 12.20 -4.54 -4.24
C SER A 89 11.09 -5.59 -4.21
N ILE A 90 9.95 -5.32 -4.85
CA ILE A 90 8.83 -6.27 -4.84
C ILE A 90 9.11 -7.53 -5.66
N LYS A 91 9.88 -7.40 -6.76
CA LYS A 91 10.30 -8.55 -7.57
C LYS A 91 11.30 -9.42 -6.80
N THR A 92 12.27 -8.80 -6.15
CA THR A 92 13.33 -9.53 -5.42
C THR A 92 12.83 -10.19 -4.13
N LYS A 93 11.93 -9.53 -3.40
CA LYS A 93 11.37 -10.03 -2.13
C LYS A 93 10.11 -10.86 -2.29
N GLN A 94 9.59 -10.99 -3.52
CA GLN A 94 8.28 -11.59 -3.81
C GLN A 94 7.15 -10.99 -2.95
N THR A 95 7.15 -9.66 -2.80
CA THR A 95 6.13 -8.93 -2.05
C THR A 95 5.11 -8.31 -2.99
N LYS A 96 3.92 -8.02 -2.48
CA LYS A 96 2.86 -7.31 -3.21
C LYS A 96 2.96 -5.80 -2.96
N LEU A 97 2.67 -4.97 -3.95
CA LEU A 97 2.70 -3.51 -3.83
C LEU A 97 1.32 -2.93 -4.08
N TRP A 98 0.73 -2.25 -3.10
CA TRP A 98 -0.50 -1.50 -3.28
C TRP A 98 -0.20 -0.04 -3.56
N ILE A 99 -0.78 0.49 -4.63
CA ILE A 99 -0.65 1.90 -5.03
C ILE A 99 -2.02 2.55 -5.19
N PHE A 100 -2.08 3.82 -4.81
CA PHE A 100 -3.22 4.71 -5.07
C PHE A 100 -2.77 5.81 -6.04
N PRO A 101 -2.96 5.70 -7.36
CA PRO A 101 -2.36 6.63 -8.32
C PRO A 101 -2.83 8.08 -8.13
N GLU A 102 -4.09 8.26 -7.75
CA GLU A 102 -4.78 9.54 -7.57
C GLU A 102 -4.30 10.35 -6.36
N ALA A 103 -3.75 9.66 -5.35
CA ALA A 103 -3.46 10.22 -4.03
C ALA A 103 -2.06 10.79 -3.92
#